data_AF-A0AA90SVW0-F1
#
_entry.id   AF-A0AA90SVW0-F1
#
_cell.length_a   1.000
_cell.length_b   1.000
_cell.length_c   1.000
_cell.angle_alpha   90.00
_cell.angle_beta   90.00
_cell.angle_gamma   90.00
#
_symmetry.space_group_name_H-M   'P 1'
#
loop_
_entity.id
_entity.type
_entity.pdbx_description
1 polymer ?
#
loop_
_entity_poly.entity_id
_entity_poly.type
_entity_poly.pdbx_seq_one_letter_code
_entity_poly.pdbx_strand_id
1 'polypeptide(L)'
;MNFYTPQQAVTGPAYGAGFKVFATVVTLVLVLYGASVAWRFPLMSFGLGVKALLLGAGVMLGVSYYWFLRATTTIDATGIRQTWLYDKHVEWHDVRGAKMIGIPYASWLFPPRMVVRTGNSFTTFNGGSQAVLIEFAKISLAFQMKK
;
A
#
# COMPACT_ATOMS: atom_id res chain seq x y z
N MET A 1 2.56 -4.57 -28.41
CA MET A 1 1.08 -4.51 -28.35
C MET A 1 0.68 -4.37 -26.89
N ASN A 2 0.02 -3.26 -26.52
CA ASN A 2 -0.46 -3.06 -25.16
C ASN A 2 -1.70 -3.94 -24.96
N PHE A 3 -1.59 -4.95 -24.09
CA PHE A 3 -2.65 -5.94 -23.91
C PHE A 3 -3.88 -5.37 -23.17
N TYR A 4 -3.70 -4.29 -22.43
CA TYR A 4 -4.77 -3.58 -21.74
C TYR A 4 -4.60 -2.08 -21.96
N THR A 5 -5.70 -1.36 -22.11
CA THR A 5 -5.71 0.11 -22.11
C THR A 5 -6.99 0.55 -21.42
N PRO A 6 -6.91 1.25 -20.28
CA PRO A 6 -8.09 1.76 -19.61
C PRO A 6 -8.75 2.83 -20.48
N GLN A 7 -10.08 2.91 -20.46
CA GLN A 7 -10.84 3.91 -21.21
C GLN A 7 -10.53 5.35 -20.73
N GLN A 8 -10.22 5.51 -19.45
CA GLN A 8 -9.78 6.76 -18.83
C GLN A 8 -8.75 6.42 -17.73
N ALA A 9 -7.76 7.30 -17.53
CA ALA A 9 -6.85 7.17 -16.41
C ALA A 9 -7.60 7.26 -15.07
N VAL A 10 -7.39 6.29 -14.18
CA VAL A 10 -8.02 6.22 -12.86
C VAL A 10 -6.95 6.43 -11.80
N THR A 11 -7.14 7.43 -10.94
CA THR A 11 -6.29 7.67 -9.78
C THR A 11 -7.13 7.67 -8.52
N GLY A 12 -6.67 6.99 -7.47
CA GLY A 12 -7.32 6.99 -6.17
C GLY A 12 -6.37 6.67 -5.03
N PRO A 13 -6.82 6.80 -3.77
CA PRO A 13 -6.02 6.40 -2.63
C PRO A 13 -5.67 4.91 -2.70
N ALA A 14 -4.44 4.55 -2.32
CA ALA A 14 -3.99 3.17 -2.22
C ALA A 14 -4.70 2.46 -1.04
N TYR A 15 -5.01 3.19 0.03
CA TYR A 15 -5.66 2.68 1.23
C TYR A 15 -7.03 3.33 1.45
N GLY A 16 -8.03 2.52 1.80
CA GLY A 16 -9.39 3.00 2.08
C GLY A 16 -9.50 3.77 3.40
N ALA A 17 -10.61 4.49 3.57
CA ALA A 17 -10.84 5.29 4.77
C ALA A 17 -10.81 4.46 6.07
N GLY A 18 -11.40 3.27 6.07
CA GLY A 18 -11.37 2.36 7.23
C GLY A 18 -9.95 1.98 7.64
N PHE A 19 -9.08 1.65 6.68
CA PHE A 19 -7.68 1.35 6.94
C PHE A 19 -6.94 2.57 7.50
N LYS A 20 -7.20 3.77 6.95
CA LYS A 20 -6.57 5.00 7.45
C LYS A 20 -6.94 5.28 8.91
N VAL A 21 -8.22 5.13 9.27
CA VAL A 21 -8.68 5.25 10.67
C VAL A 21 -7.97 4.22 11.54
N PHE A 22 -7.95 2.96 11.13
CA PHE A 22 -7.25 1.91 11.87
C PHE A 22 -5.75 2.23 12.05
N ALA A 23 -5.06 2.60 10.97
CA ALA A 23 -3.65 2.97 10.99
C ALA A 23 -3.40 4.17 11.90
N THR A 24 -4.26 5.19 11.88
CA THR A 24 -4.18 6.34 12.80
C THR A 24 -4.31 5.89 14.26
N VAL A 25 -5.31 5.08 14.60
CA VAL A 25 -5.51 4.59 15.97
C VAL A 25 -4.30 3.79 16.45
N VAL A 26 -3.83 2.83 15.66
CA VAL A 26 -2.66 2.01 16.01
C VAL A 26 -1.40 2.88 16.16
N THR A 27 -1.19 3.83 15.25
CA THR A 27 -0.04 4.75 15.32
C THR A 27 -0.09 5.59 16.59
N LEU A 28 -1.26 6.16 16.93
CA LEU A 28 -1.43 6.93 18.16
C LEU A 28 -1.17 6.09 19.41
N VAL A 29 -1.69 4.86 19.47
CA VAL A 29 -1.44 3.94 20.58
C VAL A 29 0.06 3.66 20.74
N LEU A 30 0.76 3.39 19.64
CA LEU A 30 2.21 3.12 19.66
C LEU A 30 3.03 4.35 20.08
N VAL A 31 2.65 5.54 19.61
CA VAL A 31 3.30 6.80 20.02
C VAL A 31 3.11 7.08 21.50
N LEU A 32 1.87 6.93 22.01
CA LEU A 32 1.56 7.12 23.43
C LEU A 32 2.28 6.08 24.30
N TYR A 33 2.35 4.83 23.83
CA TYR A 33 3.11 3.78 24.51
C TYR A 33 4.61 4.11 24.54
N GLY A 34 5.19 4.52 23.42
CA GLY A 34 6.59 4.95 23.37
C GLY A 34 6.90 6.13 24.28
N ALA A 35 6.00 7.12 24.34
CA ALA A 35 6.10 8.26 25.26
C ALA A 35 6.00 7.82 26.74
N SER A 36 5.12 6.89 27.06
CA SER A 36 4.99 6.29 28.40
C SER A 36 6.28 5.58 28.83
N VAL A 37 6.92 4.83 27.92
CA VAL A 37 8.23 4.21 28.18
C VAL A 37 9.30 5.27 28.43
N ALA A 38 9.36 6.30 27.58
CA ALA A 38 10.30 7.40 27.73
C ALA A 38 10.14 8.19 29.04
N TRP A 39 8.92 8.25 29.58
CA TRP A 39 8.63 8.90 30.86
C TRP A 39 9.03 8.06 32.06
N ARG A 40 8.80 6.73 31.99
CA ARG A 40 9.05 5.80 33.10
C ARG A 40 10.50 5.38 33.21
N PHE A 41 11.24 5.40 32.11
CA PHE A 41 12.64 4.98 32.06
C PHE A 41 13.49 6.15 31.57
N PRO A 42 14.58 6.51 32.30
CA PRO A 42 15.43 7.62 31.90
C PRO A 42 16.14 7.29 30.59
N LEU A 43 15.61 7.75 29.45
CA LEU A 43 16.17 7.48 28.12
C LEU A 43 17.68 7.78 28.02
N MET A 44 18.16 8.74 28.79
CA MET A 44 19.58 9.10 28.83
C MET A 44 20.48 7.99 29.37
N SER A 45 19.96 7.10 30.22
CA SER A 45 20.69 5.93 30.75
C SER A 45 20.83 4.80 29.74
N PHE A 46 20.07 4.83 28.62
CA PHE A 46 20.15 3.80 27.61
C PHE A 46 21.45 3.92 26.79
N GLY A 47 22.00 2.76 26.43
CA GLY A 47 23.11 2.67 25.50
C GLY A 47 22.76 3.21 24.11
N LEU A 48 23.78 3.61 23.35
CA LEU A 48 23.60 4.20 22.02
C LEU A 48 22.77 3.32 21.07
N GLY A 49 22.97 2.00 21.10
CA GLY A 49 22.22 1.05 20.25
C GLY A 49 20.72 1.07 20.52
N VAL A 50 20.31 1.14 21.79
CA VAL A 50 18.88 1.21 22.16
C VAL A 50 18.28 2.54 21.72
N LYS A 51 19.00 3.65 21.91
CA LYS A 51 18.57 4.98 21.43
C LYS A 51 18.40 5.00 19.92
N ALA A 52 19.36 4.47 19.17
CA ALA A 52 19.30 4.37 17.71
C ALA A 52 18.13 3.49 17.24
N LEU A 53 17.86 2.37 17.92
CA LEU A 53 16.73 1.50 17.62
C LEU A 53 15.39 2.21 17.84
N LEU A 54 15.21 2.90 18.98
CA LEU A 54 13.99 3.63 19.29
C LEU A 54 13.74 4.78 18.30
N LEU A 55 14.80 5.52 17.96
CA LEU A 55 14.73 6.56 16.94
C LEU A 55 14.35 5.98 15.58
N GLY A 56 15.02 4.90 15.16
CA GLY A 56 14.74 4.22 13.90
C GLY A 56 13.30 3.69 13.82
N ALA A 57 12.79 3.11 14.91
CA ALA A 57 11.41 2.66 15.00
C ALA A 57 10.42 3.83 14.90
N GLY A 58 10.68 4.94 15.60
CA GLY A 58 9.85 6.15 15.51
C GLY A 58 9.82 6.76 14.10
N VAL A 59 10.98 6.85 13.44
CA VAL A 59 11.09 7.30 12.06
C VAL A 59 10.33 6.38 11.11
N MET A 60 10.52 5.06 11.22
CA MET A 60 9.80 4.08 10.40
C MET A 60 8.28 4.12 10.61
N LEU A 61 7.83 4.31 11.85
CA LEU A 61 6.41 4.48 12.16
C LEU A 61 5.85 5.74 11.48
N GLY A 62 6.55 6.87 11.60
CA GLY A 62 6.15 8.14 10.99
C GLY A 62 6.11 8.09 9.46
N VAL A 63 7.14 7.53 8.83
CA VAL A 63 7.21 7.34 7.38
C VAL A 63 6.10 6.42 6.89
N SER A 64 5.86 5.30 7.58
CA SER A 64 4.79 4.36 7.22
C SER A 64 3.42 5.01 7.34
N TYR A 65 3.16 5.72 8.44
CA TYR A 65 1.90 6.43 8.66
C TYR A 65 1.64 7.50 7.61
N TYR A 66 2.65 8.31 7.29
CA TYR A 66 2.56 9.32 6.23
C TYR A 66 2.10 8.70 4.91
N TRP A 67 2.74 7.61 4.49
CA TRP A 67 2.42 6.96 3.24
C TRP A 67 1.10 6.18 3.29
N PHE A 68 0.68 5.62 4.43
CA PHE A 68 -0.67 5.05 4.56
C PHE A 68 -1.77 6.07 4.29
N LEU A 69 -1.55 7.33 4.66
CA LEU A 69 -2.51 8.41 4.42
C LEU A 69 -2.44 8.99 3.01
N ARG A 70 -1.24 9.11 2.45
CA ARG A 70 -0.96 9.86 1.20
C ARG A 70 -0.83 8.98 -0.03
N ALA A 71 -0.53 7.69 0.10
CA ALA A 71 -0.27 6.84 -1.04
C ALA A 71 -1.46 6.78 -2.00
N THR A 72 -1.16 6.87 -3.30
CA THR A 72 -2.12 6.82 -4.40
C THR A 72 -1.76 5.68 -5.35
N THR A 73 -2.78 5.10 -5.95
CA THR A 73 -2.68 4.12 -7.02
C THR A 73 -3.25 4.76 -8.27
N THR A 74 -2.45 4.78 -9.35
CA THR A 74 -2.85 5.28 -10.66
C THR A 74 -2.78 4.14 -11.68
N ILE A 75 -3.81 4.03 -12.50
CA ILE A 75 -3.92 3.10 -13.61
C ILE A 75 -4.16 3.95 -14.86
N ASP A 76 -3.28 3.86 -15.83
CA ASP A 76 -3.34 4.66 -17.05
C ASP A 76 -2.94 3.83 -18.29
N ALA A 77 -2.80 4.48 -19.45
CA ALA A 77 -2.45 3.80 -20.69
C ALA A 77 -1.03 3.19 -20.70
N THR A 78 -0.16 3.57 -19.76
CA THR A 78 1.22 3.05 -19.67
C THR A 78 1.29 1.83 -18.75
N GLY A 79 0.54 1.84 -17.64
CA GLY A 79 0.58 0.75 -16.68
C GLY A 79 -0.16 1.03 -15.38
N ILE A 80 0.32 0.36 -14.33
CA ILE A 80 -0.12 0.56 -12.94
C ILE A 80 1.05 1.15 -12.16
N ARG A 81 0.80 2.26 -11.47
CA ARG A 81 1.76 2.86 -10.52
C ARG A 81 1.13 3.06 -9.16
N GLN A 82 1.91 2.88 -8.10
CA GLN A 82 1.49 3.22 -6.75
C GLN A 82 2.63 3.91 -6.01
N THR A 83 2.31 5.07 -5.45
CA THR A 83 3.29 5.86 -4.71
C THR A 83 3.60 5.22 -3.35
N TRP A 84 4.87 5.22 -2.96
CA TRP A 84 5.32 4.78 -1.65
C TRP A 84 6.68 5.44 -1.33
N LEU A 85 7.40 4.97 -0.31
CA LEU A 85 8.80 5.39 -0.11
C LEU A 85 9.65 5.18 -1.37
N TYR A 86 9.38 4.09 -2.08
CA TYR A 86 9.85 3.83 -3.44
C TYR A 86 8.64 3.46 -4.29
N ASP A 87 8.39 4.26 -5.32
CA ASP A 87 7.22 4.08 -6.17
C ASP A 87 7.29 2.75 -6.91
N LYS A 88 6.17 2.04 -6.91
CA LYS A 88 6.00 0.80 -7.66
C LYS A 88 5.40 1.14 -9.00
N HIS A 89 6.01 0.66 -10.08
CA HIS A 89 5.48 0.83 -11.43
C HIS A 89 5.61 -0.48 -12.20
N VAL A 90 4.55 -0.85 -12.93
CA VAL A 90 4.53 -1.97 -13.86
C VAL A 90 3.82 -1.53 -15.13
N GLU A 91 4.54 -1.60 -16.25
CA GLU A 91 4.02 -1.29 -17.58
C GLU A 91 3.19 -2.46 -18.15
N TRP A 92 2.22 -2.18 -19.01
CA TRP A 92 1.31 -3.20 -19.54
C TRP A 92 2.00 -4.31 -20.33
N HIS A 93 3.07 -3.99 -21.05
CA HIS A 93 3.85 -4.97 -21.84
C HIS A 93 4.57 -6.01 -20.97
N ASP A 94 4.85 -5.69 -19.70
CA ASP A 94 5.51 -6.58 -18.74
C ASP A 94 4.52 -7.50 -18.02
N VAL A 95 3.23 -7.18 -18.05
CA VAL A 95 2.20 -7.94 -17.36
C VAL A 95 1.99 -9.30 -18.02
N ARG A 96 2.33 -10.36 -17.28
CA ARG A 96 2.11 -11.76 -17.69
C ARG A 96 0.85 -12.37 -17.07
N GLY A 97 0.36 -11.79 -15.99
CA GLY A 97 -0.91 -12.14 -15.38
C GLY A 97 -1.30 -11.13 -14.32
N ALA A 98 -2.59 -10.93 -14.13
CA ALA A 98 -3.13 -10.03 -13.14
C ALA A 98 -4.30 -10.71 -12.42
N LYS A 99 -4.32 -10.64 -11.08
CA LYS A 99 -5.39 -11.19 -10.26
C LYS A 99 -5.71 -10.25 -9.11
N MET A 100 -6.98 -9.93 -8.97
CA MET A 100 -7.47 -9.24 -7.78
C MET A 100 -7.66 -10.24 -6.63
N ILE A 101 -7.10 -9.92 -5.48
CA ILE A 101 -7.26 -10.69 -4.23
C ILE A 101 -7.82 -9.77 -3.14
N GLY A 102 -8.67 -10.31 -2.29
CA GLY A 102 -9.23 -9.59 -1.16
C GLY A 102 -9.80 -10.57 -0.16
N ILE A 103 -9.93 -10.13 1.09
CA ILE A 103 -10.60 -10.91 2.14
C ILE A 103 -12.04 -10.40 2.20
N PRO A 104 -13.04 -11.25 1.89
CA PRO A 104 -14.45 -10.89 2.02
C PRO A 104 -14.74 -10.34 3.42
N TYR A 105 -15.59 -9.30 3.50
CA TYR A 105 -16.00 -8.63 4.75
C TYR A 105 -14.91 -7.89 5.53
N ALA A 106 -13.62 -8.10 5.24
CA ALA A 106 -12.49 -7.41 5.87
C ALA A 106 -11.79 -6.38 4.96
N SER A 107 -12.44 -5.98 3.85
CA SER A 107 -11.90 -5.03 2.88
C SER A 107 -11.61 -3.63 3.46
N TRP A 108 -12.29 -3.27 4.55
CA TRP A 108 -12.05 -2.02 5.28
C TRP A 108 -10.68 -2.01 5.98
N LEU A 109 -10.17 -3.16 6.42
CA LEU A 109 -8.88 -3.33 7.09
C LEU A 109 -7.80 -3.85 6.14
N PHE A 110 -8.16 -4.71 5.21
CA PHE A 110 -7.28 -5.26 4.20
C PHE A 110 -7.79 -4.83 2.83
N PRO A 111 -7.39 -3.64 2.33
CA PRO A 111 -7.81 -3.18 1.01
C PRO A 111 -7.54 -4.26 -0.03
N PRO A 112 -8.51 -4.58 -0.91
CA PRO A 112 -8.26 -5.53 -1.97
C PRO A 112 -7.05 -5.10 -2.79
N ARG A 113 -6.25 -6.09 -3.18
CA ARG A 113 -4.97 -5.88 -3.86
C ARG A 113 -5.02 -6.47 -5.26
N MET A 114 -4.45 -5.76 -6.21
CA MET A 114 -4.07 -6.33 -7.49
C MET A 114 -2.69 -6.98 -7.35
N VAL A 115 -2.61 -8.27 -7.64
CA VAL A 115 -1.35 -9.00 -7.79
C VAL A 115 -1.03 -9.08 -9.27
N VAL A 116 0.08 -8.46 -9.66
CA VAL A 116 0.58 -8.43 -11.03
C VAL A 116 1.83 -9.27 -11.11
N ARG A 117 1.85 -10.24 -12.03
CA ARG A 117 3.02 -11.05 -12.32
C ARG A 117 3.79 -10.45 -13.50
N THR A 118 5.07 -10.19 -13.30
CA THR A 118 6.02 -9.72 -14.33
C THR A 118 7.19 -10.70 -14.42
N GLY A 119 7.21 -11.54 -15.46
CA GLY A 119 8.20 -12.63 -15.59
C GLY A 119 8.22 -13.55 -14.34
N ASN A 120 9.28 -13.42 -13.55
CA ASN A 120 9.53 -14.16 -12.30
C ASN A 120 9.19 -13.38 -11.01
N SER A 121 8.70 -12.13 -11.13
CA SER A 121 8.36 -11.27 -10.01
C SER A 121 6.84 -11.09 -9.85
N PHE A 122 6.43 -10.74 -8.64
CA PHE A 122 5.05 -10.38 -8.30
C PHE A 122 5.04 -9.01 -7.62
N THR A 123 4.29 -8.07 -8.20
CA THR A 123 4.09 -6.73 -7.63
C THR A 123 2.65 -6.61 -7.15
N THR A 124 2.47 -6.01 -5.97
CA THR A 124 1.14 -5.79 -5.39
C THR A 124 0.79 -4.30 -5.33
N PHE A 125 -0.43 -4.00 -5.77
CA PHE A 125 -1.02 -2.67 -5.73
C PHE A 125 -2.30 -2.70 -4.89
N ASN A 126 -2.44 -1.77 -3.96
CA ASN A 126 -3.61 -1.66 -3.09
C ASN A 126 -4.66 -0.77 -3.77
N GLY A 127 -5.94 -1.13 -3.62
CA GLY A 127 -7.07 -0.34 -4.08
C GLY A 127 -7.88 0.19 -2.91
N GLY A 128 -7.76 1.50 -2.63
CA GLY A 128 -8.47 2.17 -1.54
C GLY A 128 -9.75 2.89 -1.95
N SER A 129 -10.12 2.86 -3.23
CA SER A 129 -11.32 3.52 -3.75
C SER A 129 -12.08 2.63 -4.72
N GLN A 130 -13.39 2.83 -4.82
CA GLN A 130 -14.26 2.04 -5.70
C GLN A 130 -13.83 2.14 -7.17
N ALA A 131 -13.40 3.31 -7.65
CA ALA A 131 -12.93 3.49 -9.02
C ALA A 131 -11.70 2.62 -9.33
N VAL A 132 -10.71 2.60 -8.44
CA VAL A 132 -9.51 1.74 -8.59
C VAL A 132 -9.89 0.26 -8.51
N LEU A 133 -10.81 -0.12 -7.63
CA LEU A 133 -11.26 -1.51 -7.48
C LEU A 133 -12.04 -2.01 -8.71
N ILE A 134 -12.89 -1.17 -9.31
CA ILE A 134 -13.57 -1.48 -10.57
C ILE A 134 -12.54 -1.73 -11.67
N GLU A 135 -11.52 -0.88 -11.77
CA GLU A 135 -10.48 -1.02 -12.78
C GLU A 135 -9.62 -2.26 -12.54
N PHE A 136 -9.34 -2.59 -11.27
CA PHE A 136 -8.72 -3.87 -10.91
C PHE A 136 -9.55 -5.08 -11.35
N ALA A 137 -10.88 -5.04 -11.19
CA ALA A 137 -11.74 -6.13 -11.65
C ALA A 137 -11.68 -6.28 -13.18
N LYS A 138 -11.71 -5.18 -13.94
CA LYS A 138 -11.57 -5.20 -15.41
C LYS A 138 -10.24 -5.79 -15.86
N ILE A 139 -9.13 -5.36 -15.25
CA ILE A 139 -7.80 -5.89 -15.53
C ILE A 139 -7.74 -7.39 -15.22
N SER A 140 -8.23 -7.80 -14.05
CA SER A 140 -8.25 -9.21 -13.65
C SER A 140 -9.05 -10.07 -14.63
N LEU A 141 -10.19 -9.58 -15.14
CA LEU A 141 -11.00 -10.27 -16.14
C LEU A 141 -10.26 -10.37 -17.49
N ALA A 142 -9.69 -9.27 -17.97
CA ALA A 142 -8.95 -9.23 -19.24
C ALA A 142 -7.78 -10.24 -19.27
N PHE A 143 -7.04 -10.36 -18.16
CA PHE A 143 -5.94 -11.31 -18.05
C PHE A 143 -6.37 -12.74 -17.70
N GLN A 144 -7.57 -12.95 -17.16
CA GLN A 144 -8.15 -14.29 -17.00
C GLN A 144 -8.60 -14.87 -18.35
N MET A 145 -9.22 -14.06 -19.20
CA MET A 145 -9.69 -14.47 -20.54
C MET A 145 -8.56 -14.75 -21.53
N LYS A 146 -7.33 -14.34 -21.22
CA LYS A 146 -6.13 -14.62 -22.03
C LYS A 146 -5.67 -16.08 -21.94
N LYS A 147 -6.15 -16.84 -20.94
CA LYS A 147 -5.77 -18.24 -20.75
C LYS A 147 -6.31 -19.14 -21.84
#